data_AF-A0A7X0CQM5-F1
#
_entry.id   AF-A0A7X0CQM5-F1
#
_cell.length_a   1.000
_cell.length_b   1.000
_cell.length_c   1.000
_cell.angle_alpha   90.00
_cell.angle_beta   90.00
_cell.angle_gamma   90.00
#
_symmetry.space_group_name_H-M   'P 1'
#
loop_
_entity.id
_entity.type
_entity.pdbx_description
1 polymer ?
#
loop_
_entity_poly.entity_id
_entity_poly.type
_entity_poly.pdbx_seq_one_letter_code
_entity_poly.pdbx_strand_id
1 'polypeptide(L)'
;MKTIRVLLLAVLLVPFLSQAQQSTNHHHHGAGSTKHHGKGNGLIRGVSHTDFTASVADFADSTKKALADTAWKLWKDEKWNALEQFFTTNNLNGGWPPNRGAVSLKIVVLKAGLEIDRYGGYYDADSVFQDKGTFVSLKSVPFPQRALPDKTLKSPYRVYKILKAIPNVREGQIIPWFGKVGLGIQDELPYTVNDLKKQGYLEEEKLQ
;
A
#
# COMPACT_ATOMS: atom_id res chain seq x y z
N MET A 1 48.51 31.74 -16.85
CA MET A 1 48.00 30.54 -17.54
C MET A 1 47.94 29.40 -16.54
N LYS A 2 46.75 29.02 -16.07
CA LYS A 2 46.55 27.85 -15.18
C LYS A 2 45.59 26.90 -15.89
N THR A 3 46.04 25.67 -16.06
CA THR A 3 45.38 24.60 -16.82
C THR A 3 44.16 24.07 -16.06
N ILE A 4 42.98 24.13 -16.70
CA ILE A 4 41.76 23.51 -16.21
C ILE A 4 41.76 22.05 -16.65
N ARG A 5 41.76 21.13 -15.69
CA ARG A 5 41.45 19.71 -15.94
C ARG A 5 39.94 19.53 -15.90
N VAL A 6 39.34 19.29 -17.06
CA VAL A 6 37.95 18.87 -17.18
C VAL A 6 37.88 17.39 -16.77
N LEU A 7 37.26 17.09 -15.64
CA LEU A 7 36.82 15.73 -15.32
C LEU A 7 35.50 15.48 -16.05
N LEU A 8 35.50 14.60 -17.06
CA LEU A 8 34.27 13.99 -17.57
C LEU A 8 33.74 13.03 -16.49
N LEU A 9 32.63 13.39 -15.85
CA LEU A 9 31.83 12.44 -15.09
C LEU A 9 30.94 11.66 -16.07
N ALA A 10 31.33 10.43 -16.38
CA ALA A 10 30.49 9.52 -17.14
C ALA A 10 29.28 9.11 -16.28
N VAL A 11 28.10 9.64 -16.62
CA VAL A 11 26.83 9.19 -16.04
C VAL A 11 26.49 7.84 -16.67
N LEU A 12 26.80 6.76 -15.95
CA LEU A 12 26.29 5.43 -16.26
C LEU A 12 24.79 5.39 -15.95
N LEU A 13 23.98 5.74 -16.95
CA LEU A 13 22.56 5.40 -17.01
C LEU A 13 22.45 3.87 -17.02
N VAL A 14 22.07 3.28 -15.89
CA VAL A 14 21.66 1.88 -15.83
C VAL A 14 20.23 1.80 -16.37
N PRO A 15 19.97 1.17 -17.53
CA PRO A 15 18.60 0.92 -17.94
C PRO A 15 18.01 -0.16 -17.03
N PHE A 16 16.95 0.20 -16.30
CA PHE A 16 16.07 -0.78 -15.68
C PHE A 16 15.42 -1.61 -16.79
N LEU A 17 15.95 -2.81 -17.05
CA LEU A 17 15.30 -3.78 -17.90
C LEU A 17 13.99 -4.21 -17.24
N SER A 18 12.88 -3.86 -17.88
CA SER A 18 11.58 -4.47 -17.64
C SER A 18 11.58 -5.85 -18.32
N GLN A 19 11.78 -6.91 -17.56
CA GLN A 19 11.49 -8.27 -18.03
C GLN A 19 10.16 -8.73 -17.43
N ALA A 20 9.10 -8.49 -18.20
CA ALA A 20 7.88 -9.28 -18.11
C ALA A 20 8.21 -10.67 -18.70
N GLN A 21 8.37 -11.68 -17.86
CA GLN A 21 8.57 -13.04 -18.32
C GLN A 21 7.23 -13.61 -18.78
N GLN A 22 7.05 -13.68 -20.10
CA GLN A 22 5.99 -14.41 -20.76
C GLN A 22 6.19 -15.91 -20.51
N SER A 23 5.11 -16.59 -20.09
CA SER A 23 5.05 -18.04 -19.99
C SER A 23 5.14 -18.66 -21.39
N THR A 24 6.11 -19.55 -21.60
CA THR A 24 6.16 -20.42 -22.77
C THR A 24 5.38 -21.69 -22.51
N ASN A 25 4.36 -21.92 -23.34
CA ASN A 25 3.63 -23.19 -23.44
C ASN A 25 4.56 -24.27 -24.00
N HIS A 26 4.73 -25.37 -23.27
CA HIS A 26 5.19 -26.64 -23.83
C HIS A 26 4.19 -27.75 -23.50
N HIS A 27 3.57 -28.28 -24.55
CA HIS A 27 2.77 -29.49 -24.53
C HIS A 27 3.66 -30.72 -24.31
N HIS A 28 3.36 -31.51 -23.27
CA HIS A 28 3.69 -32.94 -23.28
C HIS A 28 2.59 -33.76 -22.61
N HIS A 29 2.16 -34.79 -23.35
CA HIS A 29 1.22 -35.83 -22.93
C HIS A 29 1.88 -36.75 -21.89
N GLY A 30 1.15 -37.06 -20.82
CA GLY A 30 1.51 -38.09 -19.86
C GLY A 30 0.34 -38.39 -18.94
N ALA A 31 -0.31 -39.54 -19.17
CA ALA A 31 -1.43 -40.03 -18.38
C ALA A 31 -1.00 -40.35 -16.94
N GLY A 32 -1.77 -39.84 -15.98
CA GLY A 32 -1.59 -40.12 -14.55
C GLY A 32 -2.70 -39.42 -13.78
N SER A 33 -3.83 -40.10 -13.63
CA SER A 33 -4.98 -39.64 -12.83
C SER A 33 -4.60 -39.58 -11.35
N THR A 34 -4.03 -38.47 -10.91
CA THR A 34 -4.08 -38.05 -9.51
C THR A 34 -5.23 -37.07 -9.34
N LYS A 35 -6.22 -37.48 -8.55
CA LYS A 35 -7.35 -36.64 -8.13
C LYS A 35 -6.80 -35.41 -7.38
N HIS A 36 -6.56 -34.31 -8.09
CA HIS A 36 -6.38 -33.01 -7.47
C HIS A 36 -7.73 -32.55 -6.93
N HIS A 37 -7.94 -32.73 -5.63
CA HIS A 37 -8.85 -31.88 -4.87
C HIS A 37 -8.34 -30.45 -5.02
N GLY A 38 -8.97 -29.66 -5.89
CA GLY A 38 -8.71 -28.24 -6.02
C GLY A 38 -9.10 -27.53 -4.72
N LYS A 39 -8.15 -27.40 -3.79
CA LYS A 39 -8.23 -26.37 -2.75
C LYS A 39 -8.23 -25.04 -3.49
N GLY A 40 -9.34 -24.30 -3.42
CA GLY A 40 -9.34 -22.87 -3.75
C GLY A 40 -8.14 -22.21 -3.08
N ASN A 41 -7.54 -21.22 -3.74
CA ASN A 41 -6.16 -20.74 -3.59
C ASN A 41 -5.73 -20.23 -2.18
N GLY A 42 -6.46 -20.54 -1.10
CA GLY A 42 -6.19 -20.15 0.29
C GLY A 42 -6.41 -18.66 0.56
N LEU A 43 -6.75 -17.88 -0.47
CA LEU A 43 -6.93 -16.44 -0.40
C LEU A 43 -8.34 -16.08 0.06
N ILE A 44 -8.43 -15.10 0.95
CA ILE A 44 -9.68 -14.43 1.31
C ILE A 44 -9.56 -12.99 0.85
N ARG A 45 -10.43 -12.56 -0.08
CA ARG A 45 -10.43 -11.19 -0.64
C ARG A 45 -9.05 -10.73 -1.13
N GLY A 46 -8.30 -11.64 -1.75
CA GLY A 46 -6.96 -11.39 -2.29
C GLY A 46 -5.81 -11.50 -1.29
N VAL A 47 -6.07 -11.93 -0.05
CA VAL A 47 -5.08 -11.97 1.04
C VAL A 47 -4.92 -13.40 1.56
N SER A 48 -3.68 -13.87 1.68
CA SER A 48 -3.37 -15.15 2.32
C SER A 48 -3.29 -15.00 3.84
N HIS A 49 -3.44 -16.10 4.59
CA HIS A 49 -3.19 -16.07 6.04
C HIS A 49 -1.78 -15.54 6.35
N THR A 50 -0.77 -15.99 5.61
CA THR A 50 0.62 -15.56 5.79
C THR A 50 0.77 -14.06 5.60
N ASP A 51 0.24 -13.49 4.52
CA ASP A 51 0.33 -12.05 4.24
C ASP A 51 -0.41 -11.23 5.29
N PHE A 52 -1.59 -11.71 5.73
CA PHE A 52 -2.33 -11.09 6.82
C PHE A 52 -1.51 -11.07 8.11
N THR A 53 -0.93 -12.20 8.52
CA THR A 53 -0.13 -12.25 9.74
C THR A 53 1.12 -11.40 9.65
N ALA A 54 1.80 -11.37 8.50
CA ALA A 54 2.98 -10.54 8.27
C ALA A 54 2.69 -9.03 8.26
N SER A 55 1.43 -8.62 8.08
CA SER A 55 1.03 -7.22 8.10
C SER A 55 1.01 -6.58 9.50
N VAL A 56 1.14 -7.40 10.55
CA VAL A 56 1.15 -6.98 11.96
C VAL A 56 2.44 -7.46 12.60
N ALA A 57 3.34 -6.53 12.92
CA ALA A 57 4.68 -6.85 13.42
C ALA A 57 4.66 -7.70 14.70
N ASP A 58 3.66 -7.49 15.57
CA ASP A 58 3.48 -8.27 16.81
C ASP A 58 3.38 -9.78 16.57
N PHE A 59 2.83 -10.21 15.43
CA PHE A 59 2.63 -11.64 15.16
C PHE A 59 3.90 -12.36 14.73
N ALA A 60 5.03 -11.66 14.58
CA ALA A 60 6.34 -12.29 14.43
C ALA A 60 6.76 -13.03 15.72
N ASP A 61 6.21 -12.64 16.88
CA ASP A 61 6.38 -13.38 18.13
C ASP A 61 5.52 -14.66 18.11
N SER A 62 6.19 -15.81 18.09
CA SER A 62 5.53 -17.12 18.08
C SER A 62 4.60 -17.35 19.28
N THR A 63 4.82 -16.68 20.42
CA THR A 63 3.94 -16.77 21.59
C THR A 63 2.58 -16.12 21.34
N LYS A 64 2.48 -15.21 20.36
CA LYS A 64 1.25 -14.52 19.96
C LYS A 64 0.49 -15.24 18.85
N LYS A 65 0.84 -16.49 18.50
CA LYS A 65 0.17 -17.24 17.42
C LYS A 65 -1.36 -17.32 17.61
N ALA A 66 -1.84 -17.57 18.83
CA ALA A 66 -3.28 -17.63 19.10
C ALA A 66 -3.99 -16.28 18.86
N LEU A 67 -3.29 -15.16 19.09
CA LEU A 67 -3.81 -13.83 18.77
C LEU A 67 -3.87 -13.59 17.26
N ALA A 68 -2.85 -14.04 16.53
CA ALA A 68 -2.82 -13.98 15.07
C ALA A 68 -3.97 -14.78 14.44
N ASP A 69 -4.19 -16.02 14.90
CA ASP A 69 -5.28 -16.88 14.43
C ASP A 69 -6.67 -16.25 14.72
N THR A 70 -6.82 -15.61 15.89
CA THR A 70 -8.05 -14.90 16.28
C THR A 70 -8.29 -13.66 15.43
N ALA A 71 -7.27 -12.82 15.24
CA ALA A 71 -7.34 -11.64 14.39
C ALA A 71 -7.70 -12.01 12.94
N TRP A 72 -7.10 -13.08 12.41
CA TRP A 72 -7.43 -13.60 11.08
C TRP A 72 -8.89 -14.02 10.97
N LYS A 73 -9.42 -14.75 11.97
CA LYS A 73 -10.82 -15.16 11.98
C LYS A 73 -11.76 -13.95 11.97
N LEU A 74 -11.52 -12.98 12.86
CA LEU A 74 -12.33 -11.76 12.94
C LEU A 74 -12.29 -10.95 11.64
N TRP A 75 -11.12 -10.84 11.01
CA TRP A 75 -10.97 -10.14 9.73
C TRP A 75 -11.66 -10.88 8.59
N LYS A 76 -11.52 -12.21 8.49
CA LYS A 76 -12.21 -13.02 7.47
C LYS A 76 -13.72 -12.85 7.55
N ASP A 77 -14.25 -12.89 8.78
CA ASP A 77 -15.68 -12.81 9.08
C ASP A 77 -16.21 -11.36 9.13
N GLU A 78 -15.38 -10.38 8.75
CA GLU A 78 -15.70 -8.95 8.65
C GLU A 78 -16.23 -8.35 9.96
N LYS A 79 -15.75 -8.85 11.10
CA LYS A 79 -16.14 -8.39 12.44
C LYS A 79 -15.33 -7.16 12.85
N TRP A 80 -15.44 -6.06 12.10
CA TRP A 80 -14.57 -4.88 12.23
C TRP A 80 -14.53 -4.28 13.63
N ASN A 81 -15.69 -4.05 14.27
CA ASN A 81 -15.73 -3.50 15.63
C ASN A 81 -15.06 -4.44 16.65
N ALA A 82 -15.29 -5.75 16.52
CA ALA A 82 -14.66 -6.73 17.41
C ALA A 82 -13.16 -6.86 17.15
N LEU A 83 -12.74 -6.74 15.89
CA LEU A 83 -11.33 -6.72 15.49
C LEU A 83 -10.62 -5.48 16.05
N GLU A 84 -11.23 -4.30 15.98
CA GLU A 84 -10.69 -3.06 16.55
C GLU A 84 -10.53 -3.16 18.06
N GLN A 85 -11.59 -3.58 18.76
CA GLN A 85 -11.54 -3.83 20.21
C GLN A 85 -10.46 -4.85 20.57
N PHE A 86 -10.34 -5.94 19.81
CA PHE A 86 -9.31 -6.95 20.00
C PHE A 86 -7.89 -6.38 19.86
N PHE A 87 -7.64 -5.54 18.85
CA PHE A 87 -6.34 -4.88 18.65
C PHE A 87 -6.02 -3.91 19.79
N THR A 88 -7.00 -3.13 20.23
CA THR A 88 -6.83 -2.20 21.36
C THR A 88 -6.54 -2.94 22.67
N THR A 89 -7.35 -3.94 23.03
CA THR A 89 -7.19 -4.67 24.30
C THR A 89 -5.87 -5.42 24.39
N ASN A 90 -5.37 -5.93 23.26
CA ASN A 90 -4.11 -6.67 23.22
C ASN A 90 -2.90 -5.80 22.85
N ASN A 91 -3.07 -4.47 22.74
CA ASN A 91 -2.04 -3.51 22.37
C ASN A 91 -1.28 -3.90 21.09
N LEU A 92 -2.00 -4.33 20.06
CA LEU A 92 -1.45 -4.83 18.80
C LEU A 92 -1.32 -3.71 17.77
N ASN A 93 -0.27 -3.78 16.96
CA ASN A 93 -0.04 -2.97 15.77
C ASN A 93 -0.11 -1.45 16.01
N GLY A 94 0.22 -1.00 17.23
CA GLY A 94 0.09 0.40 17.64
C GLY A 94 -1.34 0.97 17.48
N GLY A 95 -2.36 0.11 17.50
CA GLY A 95 -3.77 0.46 17.31
C GLY A 95 -4.21 0.62 15.84
N TRP A 96 -3.32 0.42 14.86
CA TRP A 96 -3.67 0.43 13.44
C TRP A 96 -4.29 -0.90 13.00
N PRO A 97 -5.18 -0.89 11.99
CA PRO A 97 -5.79 -2.12 11.49
C PRO A 97 -4.75 -3.06 10.86
N PRO A 98 -5.00 -4.39 10.89
CA PRO A 98 -4.18 -5.34 10.15
C PRO A 98 -4.38 -5.16 8.65
N ASN A 99 -3.65 -5.95 7.87
CA ASN A 99 -3.74 -6.04 6.42
C ASN A 99 -3.59 -4.68 5.73
N ARG A 100 -2.69 -3.83 6.24
CA ARG A 100 -2.49 -2.45 5.75
C ARG A 100 -3.79 -1.62 5.77
N GLY A 101 -4.76 -1.97 6.62
CA GLY A 101 -6.05 -1.30 6.70
C GLY A 101 -7.07 -1.70 5.64
N ALA A 102 -6.87 -2.82 4.93
CA ALA A 102 -7.71 -3.19 3.81
C ALA A 102 -8.63 -4.40 4.10
N VAL A 103 -9.88 -4.32 3.64
CA VAL A 103 -10.87 -5.42 3.57
C VAL A 103 -10.46 -6.42 2.48
N SER A 104 -9.91 -5.92 1.37
CA SER A 104 -9.44 -6.68 0.22
C SER A 104 -8.18 -6.04 -0.34
N LEU A 105 -7.29 -6.82 -0.94
CA LEU A 105 -6.10 -6.28 -1.63
C LEU A 105 -5.96 -6.88 -3.02
N LYS A 106 -5.57 -6.03 -3.98
CA LYS A 106 -5.13 -6.45 -5.31
C LYS A 106 -3.99 -5.55 -5.79
N ILE A 107 -3.21 -6.06 -6.73
CA ILE A 107 -2.17 -5.28 -7.40
C ILE A 107 -2.77 -4.63 -8.65
N VAL A 108 -2.57 -3.32 -8.79
CA VAL A 108 -3.06 -2.53 -9.93
C VAL A 108 -1.96 -1.65 -10.51
N VAL A 109 -2.29 -1.03 -11.64
CA VAL A 109 -1.53 0.06 -12.25
C VAL A 109 -2.38 1.31 -12.16
N LEU A 110 -1.89 2.35 -11.47
CA LEU A 110 -2.52 3.66 -11.52
C LEU A 110 -2.14 4.34 -12.83
N LYS A 111 -3.14 4.73 -13.62
CA LYS A 111 -2.94 5.32 -14.94
C LYS A 111 -2.56 6.80 -14.83
N ALA A 112 -1.80 7.28 -15.81
CA ALA A 112 -1.57 8.71 -15.97
C ALA A 112 -2.89 9.47 -16.20
N GLY A 113 -2.95 10.70 -15.72
CA GLY A 113 -4.12 11.58 -15.78
C GLY A 113 -5.05 11.48 -14.58
N LEU A 114 -4.90 10.48 -13.70
CA LEU A 114 -5.65 10.40 -12.45
C LEU A 114 -5.17 11.45 -11.45
N GLU A 115 -6.10 11.93 -10.61
CA GLU A 115 -5.81 12.78 -9.47
C GLU A 115 -5.98 11.98 -8.18
N ILE A 116 -4.96 12.03 -7.34
CA ILE A 116 -4.91 11.38 -6.02
C ILE A 116 -4.65 12.43 -4.95
N ASP A 117 -5.06 12.17 -3.72
CA ASP A 117 -4.85 13.08 -2.60
C ASP A 117 -4.41 12.33 -1.34
N ARG A 118 -3.87 13.09 -0.38
CA ARG A 118 -3.46 12.55 0.92
C ARG A 118 -3.48 13.63 1.98
N TYR A 119 -3.94 13.24 3.18
CA TYR A 119 -3.66 13.93 4.43
C TYR A 119 -2.37 13.35 5.02
N GLY A 120 -1.29 14.11 5.02
CA GLY A 120 0.02 13.62 5.43
C GLY A 120 1.17 14.57 5.10
N GLY A 121 2.39 14.07 5.28
CA GLY A 121 3.59 14.86 5.17
C GLY A 121 3.79 15.82 6.34
N TYR A 122 4.87 16.58 6.27
CA TYR A 122 5.30 17.54 7.29
C TYR A 122 6.20 18.59 6.64
N TYR A 123 6.41 19.71 7.34
CA TYR A 123 7.45 20.67 6.97
C TYR A 123 8.71 20.37 7.80
N ASP A 124 9.86 20.31 7.16
CA ASP A 124 11.14 20.14 7.86
C ASP A 124 11.64 21.47 8.47
N ALA A 125 12.83 21.45 9.06
CA ALA A 125 13.42 22.60 9.75
C ALA A 125 13.63 23.82 8.83
N ASP A 126 13.75 23.59 7.51
CA ASP A 126 13.95 24.62 6.50
C ASP A 126 12.61 25.06 5.88
N SER A 127 11.48 24.67 6.48
CA SER A 127 10.13 24.92 5.97
C SER A 127 9.88 24.32 4.58
N VAL A 128 10.61 23.26 4.23
CA VAL A 128 10.37 22.52 2.99
C VAL A 128 9.37 21.39 3.27
N PHE A 129 8.34 21.30 2.43
CA PHE A 129 7.35 20.23 2.57
C PHE A 129 7.94 18.87 2.16
N GLN A 130 7.74 17.87 3.02
CA GLN A 130 8.18 16.49 2.85
C GLN A 130 6.99 15.53 2.99
N ASP A 131 6.80 14.62 2.03
CA ASP A 131 5.84 13.54 2.14
C ASP A 131 6.50 12.17 1.89
N LYS A 132 6.86 11.50 2.98
CA LYS A 132 7.41 10.14 2.98
C LYS A 132 6.31 9.07 3.04
N GLY A 133 5.04 9.46 2.98
CA GLY A 133 3.92 8.53 2.98
C GLY A 133 3.76 7.80 1.64
N THR A 134 3.07 6.66 1.68
CA THR A 134 2.76 5.84 0.51
C THR A 134 1.27 5.62 0.28
N PHE A 135 0.41 5.90 1.25
CA PHE A 135 -1.04 5.69 1.10
C PHE A 135 -1.71 6.92 0.50
N VAL A 136 -2.43 6.76 -0.59
CA VAL A 136 -3.22 7.83 -1.20
C VAL A 136 -4.62 7.31 -1.46
N SER A 137 -5.53 8.20 -1.81
CA SER A 137 -6.81 7.82 -2.41
C SER A 137 -6.99 8.61 -3.69
N LEU A 138 -7.91 8.17 -4.55
CA LEU A 138 -8.43 9.06 -5.59
C LEU A 138 -8.96 10.34 -4.94
N LYS A 139 -8.80 11.45 -5.64
CA LYS A 139 -9.29 12.76 -5.20
C LYS A 139 -10.78 12.65 -4.85
N SER A 140 -11.17 13.36 -3.78
CA SER A 140 -12.55 13.46 -3.31
C SER A 140 -13.10 12.25 -2.55
N VAL A 141 -12.30 11.23 -2.22
CA VAL A 141 -12.72 10.23 -1.22
C VAL A 141 -12.95 10.94 0.12
N PRO A 142 -14.17 10.93 0.70
CA PRO A 142 -14.47 11.65 1.93
C PRO A 142 -13.61 11.18 3.12
N PHE A 143 -13.22 12.09 4.01
CA PHE A 143 -12.36 11.76 5.15
C PHE A 143 -12.87 10.58 6.00
N PRO A 144 -14.18 10.45 6.35
CA PRO A 144 -14.69 9.30 7.09
C PRO A 144 -14.52 7.96 6.35
N GLN A 145 -14.47 7.98 5.02
CA GLN A 145 -14.26 6.77 4.23
C GLN A 145 -12.79 6.33 4.19
N ARG A 146 -11.88 7.17 4.68
CA ARG A 146 -10.44 6.87 4.79
C ARG A 146 -10.05 6.16 6.07
N ALA A 147 -10.97 6.08 7.03
CA ALA A 147 -10.75 5.49 8.36
C ALA A 147 -9.45 5.95 9.04
N LEU A 148 -9.18 7.26 9.02
CA LEU A 148 -8.03 7.87 9.66
C LEU A 148 -8.42 8.46 11.02
N PRO A 149 -7.49 8.54 12.00
CA PRO A 149 -7.72 9.27 13.23
C PRO A 149 -8.02 10.76 12.97
N ASP A 150 -8.89 11.38 13.76
CA ASP A 150 -9.30 12.78 13.53
C ASP A 150 -8.13 13.78 13.57
N LYS A 151 -7.05 13.48 14.32
CA LYS A 151 -5.83 14.29 14.32
C LYS A 151 -5.20 14.45 12.93
N THR A 152 -5.46 13.52 12.01
CA THR A 152 -4.94 13.54 10.63
C THR A 152 -5.56 14.67 9.81
N LEU A 153 -6.72 15.22 10.19
CA LEU A 153 -7.27 16.44 9.57
C LEU A 153 -6.37 17.67 9.77
N LYS A 154 -5.47 17.64 10.76
CA LYS A 154 -4.48 18.69 11.01
C LYS A 154 -3.19 18.51 10.21
N SER A 155 -3.02 17.35 9.55
CA SER A 155 -1.89 17.13 8.66
C SER A 155 -2.06 17.93 7.38
N PRO A 156 -0.95 18.30 6.69
CA PRO A 156 -1.05 18.90 5.38
C PRO A 156 -1.91 18.07 4.44
N TYR A 157 -2.79 18.73 3.69
CA TYR A 157 -3.58 18.10 2.64
C TYR A 157 -2.98 18.50 1.29
N ARG A 158 -2.77 17.50 0.42
CA ARG A 158 -2.19 17.68 -0.91
C ARG A 158 -2.90 16.84 -1.95
N VAL A 159 -2.97 17.39 -3.15
CA VAL A 159 -3.51 16.74 -4.34
C VAL A 159 -2.38 16.62 -5.35
N TYR A 160 -2.29 15.47 -6.00
CA TYR A 160 -1.27 15.16 -6.99
C TYR A 160 -1.90 14.59 -8.25
N LYS A 161 -1.41 15.03 -9.40
CA LYS A 161 -1.71 14.43 -10.70
C LYS A 161 -0.67 13.38 -11.03
N ILE A 162 -1.13 12.21 -11.47
CA ILE A 162 -0.27 11.14 -11.96
C ILE A 162 0.15 11.46 -13.40
N LEU A 163 1.44 11.71 -13.63
CA LEU A 163 1.99 12.04 -14.94
C LEU A 163 2.40 10.80 -15.74
N LYS A 164 2.80 9.73 -15.05
CA LYS A 164 3.24 8.46 -15.62
C LYS A 164 2.55 7.31 -14.90
N ALA A 165 2.23 6.23 -15.61
CA ALA A 165 1.60 5.08 -14.98
C ALA A 165 2.48 4.52 -13.85
N ILE A 166 1.87 4.22 -12.70
CA ILE A 166 2.57 3.67 -11.52
C ILE A 166 2.16 2.21 -11.38
N PRO A 167 3.03 1.24 -11.72
CA PRO A 167 2.75 -0.17 -11.55
C PRO A 167 2.92 -0.63 -10.10
N ASN A 168 2.48 -1.85 -9.80
CA ASN A 168 2.68 -2.51 -8.50
C ASN A 168 2.07 -1.76 -7.31
N VAL A 169 0.97 -1.03 -7.54
CA VAL A 169 0.21 -0.35 -6.49
C VAL A 169 -0.69 -1.37 -5.80
N ARG A 170 -0.72 -1.37 -4.46
CA ARG A 170 -1.66 -2.19 -3.70
C ARG A 170 -2.93 -1.39 -3.48
N GLU A 171 -3.97 -1.72 -4.23
CA GLU A 171 -5.30 -1.12 -4.07
C GLU A 171 -6.11 -1.95 -3.09
N GLY A 172 -6.78 -1.30 -2.15
CA GLY A 172 -7.66 -1.96 -1.21
C GLY A 172 -8.84 -1.11 -0.76
N GLN A 173 -9.96 -1.79 -0.51
CA GLN A 173 -11.09 -1.17 0.20
C GLN A 173 -10.75 -1.04 1.68
N ILE A 174 -10.99 0.12 2.27
CA ILE A 174 -10.55 0.47 3.63
C ILE A 174 -11.47 -0.17 4.68
N ILE A 175 -10.90 -0.74 5.74
CA ILE A 175 -11.63 -1.30 6.88
C ILE A 175 -12.28 -0.16 7.70
N PRO A 176 -13.54 -0.29 8.17
CA PRO A 176 -14.09 0.59 9.20
C PRO A 176 -13.23 0.54 10.48
N TRP A 177 -12.67 1.68 10.87
CA TRP A 177 -11.69 1.78 11.97
C TRP A 177 -11.69 3.19 12.57
N PHE A 178 -11.16 3.37 13.79
CA PHE A 178 -11.11 4.65 14.51
C PHE A 178 -12.49 5.32 14.63
N GLY A 179 -13.55 4.53 14.75
CA GLY A 179 -14.94 5.02 14.78
C GLY A 179 -15.40 5.67 13.47
N LYS A 180 -14.75 5.37 12.34
CA LYS A 180 -15.08 5.88 11.01
C LYS A 180 -15.63 4.76 10.12
N VAL A 181 -16.45 5.15 9.14
CA VAL A 181 -17.15 4.20 8.26
C VAL A 181 -16.20 3.43 7.34
N GLY A 182 -15.05 3.98 6.96
CA GLY A 182 -14.15 3.32 6.01
C GLY A 182 -14.82 3.09 4.66
N LEU A 183 -14.52 1.94 4.03
CA LEU A 183 -15.09 1.47 2.77
C LEU A 183 -14.75 2.30 1.51
N GLY A 184 -14.01 3.40 1.66
CA GLY A 184 -13.34 4.05 0.54
C GLY A 184 -12.23 3.18 -0.04
N ILE A 185 -11.67 3.60 -1.17
CA ILE A 185 -10.50 2.96 -1.79
C ILE A 185 -9.23 3.70 -1.38
N GLN A 186 -8.22 2.93 -0.97
CA GLN A 186 -6.85 3.40 -0.81
C GLN A 186 -5.92 2.69 -1.78
N ASP A 187 -4.87 3.41 -2.15
CA ASP A 187 -3.77 2.94 -2.95
C ASP A 187 -2.48 3.10 -2.14
N GLU A 188 -1.80 1.99 -1.87
CA GLU A 188 -0.45 2.01 -1.34
C GLU A 188 0.55 2.00 -2.51
N LEU A 189 1.21 3.15 -2.70
CA LEU A 189 2.21 3.37 -3.73
C LEU A 189 3.49 2.55 -3.45
N PRO A 190 4.20 2.09 -4.49
CA PRO A 190 5.43 1.31 -4.33
C PRO A 190 6.62 2.13 -3.80
N TYR A 191 6.52 3.47 -3.87
CA TYR A 191 7.53 4.42 -3.41
C TYR A 191 6.84 5.59 -2.71
N THR A 192 7.61 6.38 -1.95
CA THR A 192 7.07 7.54 -1.26
C THR A 192 6.60 8.60 -2.25
N VAL A 193 5.65 9.44 -1.82
CA VAL A 193 5.20 10.60 -2.60
C VAL A 193 6.38 11.48 -3.01
N ASN A 194 7.32 11.75 -2.10
CA ASN A 194 8.55 12.49 -2.40
C ASN A 194 9.36 11.86 -3.53
N ASP A 195 9.60 10.54 -3.48
CA ASP A 195 10.38 9.84 -4.51
C ASP A 195 9.68 9.86 -5.87
N LEU A 196 8.37 9.66 -5.88
CA LEU A 196 7.56 9.69 -7.10
C LEU A 196 7.49 11.09 -7.70
N LYS A 197 7.41 12.14 -6.89
CA LYS A 197 7.53 13.54 -7.35
C LYS A 197 8.91 13.80 -7.95
N LYS A 198 9.98 13.41 -7.24
CA LYS A 198 11.37 13.59 -7.72
C LYS A 198 11.64 12.89 -9.05
N GLN A 199 11.00 11.74 -9.28
CA GLN A 199 11.13 10.97 -10.53
C GLN A 199 10.13 11.40 -11.63
N GLY A 200 9.31 12.41 -11.37
CA GLY A 200 8.33 12.95 -12.32
C GLY A 200 7.17 12.00 -12.63
N TYR A 201 6.79 11.14 -11.68
CA TYR A 201 5.55 10.36 -11.73
C TYR A 201 4.36 11.15 -11.18
N LEU A 202 4.62 12.03 -10.20
CA LEU A 202 3.61 12.88 -9.56
C LEU A 202 3.96 14.35 -9.73
N GLU A 203 2.94 15.15 -10.00
CA GLU A 203 2.99 16.61 -9.92
C GLU A 203 1.98 17.08 -8.87
N GLU A 204 2.40 17.96 -7.96
CA GLU A 204 1.49 18.54 -6.98
C GLU A 204 0.61 19.60 -7.64
N GLU A 205 -0.70 19.49 -7.46
CA GLU A 205 -1.63 20.52 -7.92
C GLU A 205 -1.53 21.73 -7.01
N LYS A 206 -1.42 22.91 -7.61
CA LYS A 206 -1.58 24.16 -6.88
C LYS A 206 -3.06 24.29 -6.52
N LEU A 207 -3.39 24.18 -5.23
CA LEU A 207 -4.72 24.50 -4.73
C LEU A 207 -5.01 25.96 -5.11
N GLN A 208 -6.08 26.18 -5.88
CA GLN A 208 -6.57 27.50 -6.27
C GLN A 208 -7.22 28.22 -5.08
#